data_AF-A0A7S3TST6-F1
#
_entry.id   AF-A0A7S3TST6-F1
#
_cell.length_a   1.000
_cell.length_b   1.000
_cell.length_c   1.000
_cell.angle_alpha   90.00
_cell.angle_beta   90.00
_cell.angle_gamma   90.00
#
_symmetry.space_group_name_H-M   'P 1'
#
loop_
_entity.id
_entity.type
_entity.pdbx_description
1 polymer ?
#
loop_
_entity_poly.entity_id
_entity_poly.type
_entity_poly.pdbx_seq_one_letter_code
_entity_poly.pdbx_strand_id
1 'polypeptide(L)'
;KGWCDKATADATQKRTYAAEEIATLNSEMATLEAARDQLLEELGELAKAIQELKDAREKAEQMRQDEKAENTATVEEAQAGLDALNLCMTILDRFYKTVKKESVDLSLAQQSPAGDAPDTGFKIGEAYTGAQSEAGGILGMLEVMKSDFARTISETEKAEAQAEQDHLEFMT
;
A
#
# COMPACT_ATOMS: atom_id res chain seq x y z
N LYS A 1 -29.45 91.80 17.09
CA LYS A 1 -28.91 91.34 15.79
C LYS A 1 -27.80 90.30 15.99
N GLY A 2 -26.70 90.64 16.67
CA GLY A 2 -25.56 89.69 16.86
C GLY A 2 -25.86 88.37 17.59
N TRP A 3 -26.88 88.29 18.46
CA TRP A 3 -27.28 87.02 19.08
C TRP A 3 -27.86 86.02 18.06
N CYS A 4 -28.72 86.49 17.14
CA CYS A 4 -29.30 85.63 16.10
C CYS A 4 -28.22 85.16 15.12
N ASP A 5 -27.28 86.04 14.76
CA ASP A 5 -26.17 85.72 13.88
C ASP A 5 -25.26 84.65 14.51
N LYS A 6 -24.93 84.80 15.81
CA LYS A 6 -24.15 83.80 16.56
C LYS A 6 -24.88 82.47 16.68
N ALA A 7 -26.15 82.48 17.09
CA ALA A 7 -26.94 81.25 17.23
C ALA A 7 -27.07 80.48 15.91
N THR A 8 -27.22 81.21 14.80
CA THR A 8 -27.29 80.62 13.44
C THR A 8 -25.94 80.07 13.00
N ALA A 9 -24.84 80.77 13.30
CA ALA A 9 -23.48 80.29 13.03
C ALA A 9 -23.18 79.01 13.82
N ASP A 10 -23.46 79.00 15.13
CA ASP A 10 -23.25 77.83 16.00
C ASP A 10 -24.10 76.62 15.53
N ALA A 11 -25.35 76.86 15.14
CA ALA A 11 -26.22 75.81 14.58
C ALA A 11 -25.71 75.28 13.24
N THR A 12 -25.19 76.16 12.38
CA THR A 12 -24.60 75.79 11.09
C THR A 12 -23.34 74.96 11.30
N GLN A 13 -22.46 75.38 12.20
CA GLN A 13 -21.23 74.64 12.52
C GLN A 13 -21.54 73.25 13.06
N LYS A 14 -22.46 73.12 14.01
CA LYS A 14 -22.90 71.82 14.53
C LYS A 14 -23.48 70.92 13.44
N ARG A 15 -24.28 71.49 12.53
CA ARG A 15 -24.82 70.76 11.38
C ARG A 15 -23.70 70.27 10.45
N THR A 16 -22.70 71.11 10.17
CA THR A 16 -21.56 70.71 9.33
C THR A 16 -20.78 69.58 9.96
N TYR A 17 -20.42 69.68 11.25
CA TYR A 17 -19.70 68.60 11.94
C TYR A 17 -20.50 67.29 11.99
N ALA A 18 -21.80 67.36 12.28
CA ALA A 18 -22.65 66.17 12.24
C ALA A 18 -22.71 65.56 10.82
N ALA A 19 -22.74 66.38 9.78
CA ALA A 19 -22.71 65.89 8.39
C ALA A 19 -21.37 65.24 8.02
N GLU A 20 -20.24 65.80 8.48
CA GLU A 20 -18.90 65.24 8.30
C GLU A 20 -18.72 63.91 9.06
N GLU A 21 -19.24 63.83 10.28
CA GLU A 21 -19.24 62.61 11.09
C GLU A 21 -20.11 61.52 10.46
N ILE A 22 -21.31 61.86 9.98
CA ILE A 22 -22.16 60.93 9.21
C ILE A 22 -21.44 60.43 7.96
N ALA A 23 -20.76 61.32 7.22
CA ALA A 23 -20.00 60.92 6.04
C ALA A 23 -18.87 59.95 6.38
N THR A 24 -18.16 60.20 7.48
CA THR A 24 -17.10 59.32 7.99
C THR A 24 -17.65 57.95 8.39
N LEU A 25 -18.70 57.93 9.23
CA LEU A 25 -19.33 56.69 9.68
C LEU A 25 -19.89 55.86 8.52
N ASN A 26 -20.48 56.49 7.50
CA ASN A 26 -20.93 55.78 6.31
C ASN A 26 -19.78 55.17 5.51
N SER A 27 -18.64 55.87 5.43
CA SER A 27 -17.44 55.32 4.80
C SER A 27 -16.89 54.13 5.58
N GLU A 28 -16.84 54.21 6.91
CA GLU A 28 -16.42 53.11 7.78
C GLU A 28 -17.40 51.92 7.73
N MET A 29 -18.70 52.19 7.67
CA MET A 29 -19.70 51.15 7.46
C MET A 29 -19.44 50.43 6.14
N ALA A 30 -19.23 51.15 5.04
CA ALA A 30 -18.97 50.53 3.75
C ALA A 30 -17.71 49.63 3.76
N THR A 31 -16.65 50.02 4.46
CA THR A 31 -15.44 49.19 4.58
C THR A 31 -15.68 47.96 5.45
N LEU A 32 -16.41 48.09 6.56
CA LEU A 32 -16.77 46.97 7.44
C LEU A 32 -17.72 45.99 6.74
N GLU A 33 -18.66 46.47 5.93
CA GLU A 33 -19.54 45.62 5.13
C GLU A 33 -18.77 44.82 4.08
N ALA A 34 -17.83 45.46 3.37
CA ALA A 34 -16.96 44.76 2.43
C ALA A 34 -16.08 43.71 3.12
N ALA A 35 -15.50 44.04 4.28
CA ALA A 35 -14.70 43.10 5.06
C ALA A 35 -15.53 41.91 5.58
N ARG A 36 -16.77 42.16 6.03
CA ARG A 36 -17.72 41.10 6.43
C ARG A 36 -17.96 40.15 5.26
N ASP A 37 -18.25 40.67 4.08
CA ASP A 37 -18.61 39.85 2.92
C ASP A 37 -17.41 39.00 2.46
N GLN A 38 -16.20 39.56 2.47
CA GLN A 38 -14.97 38.80 2.22
C GLN A 38 -14.76 37.68 3.25
N LEU A 39 -14.91 37.97 4.55
CA LEU A 39 -14.76 36.95 5.59
C LEU A 39 -15.81 35.83 5.50
N LEU A 40 -17.03 36.14 5.03
CA LEU A 40 -18.07 35.13 4.80
C LEU A 40 -17.71 34.20 3.63
N GLU A 41 -17.13 34.74 2.56
CA GLU A 41 -16.62 33.95 1.43
C GLU A 41 -15.47 33.03 1.89
N GLU A 42 -14.46 33.58 2.56
CA GLU A 42 -13.33 32.81 3.10
C GLU A 42 -13.79 31.72 4.08
N LEU A 43 -14.80 31.99 4.91
CA LEU A 43 -15.38 31.00 5.82
C LEU A 43 -16.04 29.85 5.05
N GLY A 44 -16.75 30.16 3.96
CA GLY A 44 -17.36 29.16 3.08
C GLY A 44 -16.31 28.27 2.41
N GLU A 45 -15.24 28.86 1.89
CA GLU A 45 -14.14 28.13 1.28
C GLU A 45 -13.41 27.23 2.30
N LEU A 46 -13.09 27.77 3.48
CA LEU A 46 -12.46 27.01 4.56
C LEU A 46 -13.34 25.86 5.04
N ALA A 47 -14.66 26.07 5.16
CA ALA A 47 -15.59 25.01 5.53
C ALA A 47 -15.58 23.88 4.51
N LYS A 48 -15.53 24.19 3.21
CA LYS A 48 -15.42 23.20 2.13
C LYS A 48 -14.09 22.45 2.19
N ALA A 49 -12.97 23.18 2.33
CA ALA A 49 -11.64 22.59 2.43
C ALA A 49 -11.51 21.65 3.63
N ILE A 50 -12.09 22.01 4.79
CA ILE A 50 -12.10 21.14 5.98
C ILE A 50 -12.85 19.83 5.71
N GLN A 51 -13.99 19.87 5.00
CA GLN A 51 -14.72 18.64 4.67
C GLN A 51 -13.94 17.79 3.68
N GLU A 52 -13.38 18.38 2.63
CA GLU A 52 -12.55 17.66 1.67
C GLU A 52 -11.33 16.99 2.34
N LEU A 53 -10.68 17.69 3.27
CA LEU A 53 -9.58 17.11 4.06
C LEU A 53 -10.03 15.96 4.95
N LYS A 54 -11.20 16.06 5.60
CA LYS A 54 -11.75 14.97 6.42
C LYS A 54 -12.05 13.74 5.58
N ASP A 55 -12.72 13.93 4.44
CA ASP A 55 -13.04 12.83 3.52
C ASP A 55 -11.78 12.18 2.96
N ALA A 56 -10.75 12.99 2.63
CA ALA A 56 -9.47 12.48 2.15
C ALA A 56 -8.74 11.66 3.22
N ARG A 57 -8.76 12.12 4.49
CA ARG A 57 -8.18 11.39 5.63
C ARG A 57 -8.90 10.08 5.92
N GLU A 58 -10.23 10.07 5.88
CA GLU A 58 -11.01 8.83 6.08
C GLU A 58 -10.72 7.81 4.98
N LYS A 59 -10.68 8.25 3.72
CA LYS A 59 -10.30 7.37 2.60
C LYS A 59 -8.88 6.85 2.72
N ALA A 60 -7.93 7.69 3.10
CA ALA A 60 -6.53 7.27 3.27
C ALA A 60 -6.39 6.22 4.38
N GLU A 61 -7.07 6.40 5.51
CA GLU A 61 -7.09 5.44 6.61
C GLU A 61 -7.69 4.10 6.16
N GLN A 62 -8.81 4.14 5.44
CA GLN A 62 -9.43 2.92 4.91
C GLN A 62 -8.49 2.18 3.94
N MET A 63 -7.90 2.91 2.99
CA MET A 63 -6.94 2.32 2.03
C MET A 63 -5.73 1.72 2.75
N ARG A 64 -5.22 2.35 3.81
CA ARG A 64 -4.10 1.81 4.60
C ARG A 64 -4.49 0.53 5.33
N GLN A 65 -5.69 0.47 5.90
CA GLN A 65 -6.17 -0.74 6.57
C GLN A 65 -6.31 -1.91 5.59
N ASP A 66 -6.89 -1.67 4.41
CA ASP A 66 -7.08 -2.67 3.36
C ASP A 66 -5.73 -3.17 2.82
N GLU A 67 -4.83 -2.24 2.47
CA GLU A 67 -3.50 -2.59 1.94
C GLU A 67 -2.66 -3.33 2.99
N LYS A 68 -2.73 -2.94 4.26
CA LYS A 68 -2.01 -3.63 5.35
C LYS A 68 -2.49 -5.06 5.54
N ALA A 69 -3.79 -5.27 5.44
CA ALA A 69 -4.37 -6.61 5.51
C ALA A 69 -3.91 -7.47 4.32
N GLU A 70 -3.91 -6.93 3.11
CA GLU A 70 -3.44 -7.62 1.90
C GLU A 70 -1.94 -7.95 1.96
N ASN A 71 -1.10 -6.99 2.38
CA ASN A 71 0.34 -7.17 2.55
C ASN A 71 0.64 -8.25 3.60
N THR A 72 -0.08 -8.23 4.73
CA THR A 72 0.06 -9.24 5.80
C THR A 72 -0.28 -10.64 5.28
N ALA A 73 -1.42 -10.78 4.60
CA ALA A 73 -1.83 -12.05 4.01
C ALA A 73 -0.81 -12.54 2.96
N THR A 74 -0.31 -11.64 2.11
CA THR A 74 0.70 -11.96 1.09
C THR A 74 1.99 -12.49 1.73
N VAL A 75 2.47 -11.87 2.81
CA VAL A 75 3.68 -12.32 3.53
C VAL A 75 3.44 -13.68 4.19
N GLU A 76 2.29 -13.89 4.82
CA GLU A 76 1.94 -15.17 5.46
C GLU A 76 1.86 -16.31 4.44
N GLU A 77 1.16 -16.09 3.32
CA GLU A 77 1.05 -17.06 2.23
C GLU A 77 2.41 -17.36 1.58
N ALA A 78 3.22 -16.31 1.35
CA ALA A 78 4.55 -16.47 0.79
C ALA A 78 5.49 -17.25 1.73
N GLN A 79 5.40 -17.02 3.04
CA GLN A 79 6.19 -17.75 4.04
C GLN A 79 5.78 -19.23 4.10
N ALA A 80 4.47 -19.53 4.06
CA ALA A 80 3.99 -20.90 4.00
C ALA A 80 4.47 -21.62 2.71
N GLY A 81 4.45 -20.93 1.57
CA GLY A 81 4.98 -21.42 0.30
C GLY A 81 6.49 -21.70 0.36
N LEU A 82 7.25 -20.78 0.97
CA LEU A 82 8.69 -20.92 1.17
C LEU A 82 9.04 -22.14 2.02
N ASP A 83 8.31 -22.38 3.10
CA ASP A 83 8.50 -23.52 4.00
C ASP A 83 8.17 -24.85 3.30
N ALA A 84 7.07 -24.87 2.52
CA ALA A 84 6.70 -26.02 1.71
C ALA A 84 7.78 -26.35 0.65
N LEU A 85 8.35 -25.34 0.00
CA LEU A 85 9.44 -25.54 -0.96
C LEU A 85 10.71 -26.06 -0.28
N ASN A 86 11.07 -25.52 0.88
CA ASN A 86 12.22 -26.01 1.66
C ASN A 86 12.07 -27.50 2.03
N LEU A 87 10.87 -27.90 2.45
CA LEU A 87 10.56 -29.30 2.74
C LEU A 87 10.64 -30.17 1.47
N CYS A 88 10.04 -29.73 0.37
CA CYS A 88 10.06 -30.42 -0.91
C CYS A 88 11.50 -30.65 -1.41
N MET A 89 12.31 -29.60 -1.41
CA MET A 89 13.72 -29.68 -1.78
C MET A 89 14.50 -30.66 -0.90
N THR A 90 14.23 -30.69 0.41
CA THR A 90 14.88 -31.63 1.34
C THR A 90 14.51 -33.08 1.04
N ILE A 91 13.24 -33.34 0.72
CA ILE A 91 12.75 -34.68 0.37
C ILE A 91 13.36 -35.13 -0.96
N LEU A 92 13.37 -34.26 -1.98
CA LEU A 92 13.93 -34.57 -3.30
C LEU A 92 15.45 -34.78 -3.23
N ASP A 93 16.18 -33.91 -2.54
CA ASP A 93 17.64 -34.06 -2.33
C ASP A 93 17.96 -35.40 -1.65
N ARG A 94 17.21 -35.77 -0.61
CA ARG A 94 17.35 -37.08 0.05
C ARG A 94 17.04 -38.22 -0.92
N PHE A 95 15.94 -38.16 -1.66
CA PHE A 95 15.56 -39.18 -2.64
C PHE A 95 16.67 -39.40 -3.66
N TYR A 96 17.13 -38.34 -4.34
CA TYR A 96 18.17 -38.42 -5.37
C TYR A 96 19.51 -38.92 -4.84
N LYS A 97 19.88 -38.55 -3.60
CA LYS A 97 21.09 -39.05 -2.94
C LYS A 97 20.97 -40.53 -2.53
N THR A 98 19.80 -40.98 -2.08
CA THR A 98 19.57 -42.37 -1.68
C THR A 98 19.58 -43.30 -2.88
N VAL A 99 18.80 -43.01 -3.92
CA VAL A 99 18.71 -43.87 -5.12
C VAL A 99 20.01 -43.90 -5.94
N LYS A 100 20.90 -42.91 -5.76
CA LYS A 100 22.25 -42.91 -6.33
C LYS A 100 23.22 -43.80 -5.55
N LYS A 101 23.01 -43.98 -4.24
CA LYS A 101 23.88 -44.77 -3.36
C LYS A 101 23.45 -46.22 -3.23
N GLU A 102 22.16 -46.50 -3.29
CA GLU A 102 21.64 -47.86 -3.18
C GLU A 102 21.81 -48.62 -4.50
N SER A 103 22.61 -49.68 -4.48
CA SER A 103 22.65 -50.68 -5.55
C SER A 103 21.57 -51.72 -5.29
N VAL A 104 20.59 -51.84 -6.18
CA VAL A 104 19.60 -52.92 -6.10
C VAL A 104 20.28 -54.21 -6.55
N ASP A 105 20.32 -55.21 -5.66
CA ASP A 105 20.77 -56.56 -6.01
C ASP A 105 19.71 -57.23 -6.90
N LEU A 106 19.98 -57.21 -8.21
CA LEU A 106 19.12 -57.80 -9.24
C LEU A 106 19.37 -59.30 -9.43
N SER A 107 20.18 -59.95 -8.59
CA SER A 107 20.49 -61.39 -8.72
C SER A 107 19.26 -62.31 -8.63
N LEU A 108 18.18 -61.83 -8.00
CA LEU A 108 16.89 -62.53 -7.89
C LEU A 108 15.86 -62.11 -8.96
N ALA A 109 16.17 -61.11 -9.80
CA ALA A 109 15.32 -60.72 -10.93
C ALA A 109 15.47 -61.76 -12.04
N GLN A 110 14.82 -62.90 -11.85
CA GLN A 110 14.72 -63.96 -12.86
C GLN A 110 14.06 -63.38 -14.12
N GLN A 111 14.62 -63.80 -15.26
CA GLN A 111 14.17 -63.49 -16.62
C GLN A 111 12.63 -63.51 -16.71
N SER A 112 12.00 -62.33 -16.80
CA SER A 112 10.62 -62.24 -17.26
C SER A 112 10.53 -62.83 -18.67
N PRO A 113 9.44 -63.54 -19.03
CA PRO A 113 9.21 -64.01 -20.39
C PRO A 113 9.31 -62.82 -21.35
N ALA A 114 10.41 -62.78 -22.10
CA ALA A 114 10.71 -61.71 -23.04
C ALA A 114 9.74 -61.80 -24.21
N GLY A 115 8.69 -60.99 -24.22
CA GLY A 115 7.75 -60.94 -25.34
C GLY A 115 6.65 -59.90 -25.23
N ASP A 116 5.88 -59.88 -24.13
CA ASP A 116 4.57 -59.19 -24.08
C ASP A 116 4.44 -58.12 -22.97
N ALA A 117 5.52 -57.78 -22.24
CA ALA A 117 5.44 -56.72 -21.25
C ALA A 117 5.53 -55.34 -21.93
N PRO A 118 4.62 -54.39 -21.62
CA PRO A 118 4.71 -53.02 -22.12
C PRO A 118 6.03 -52.37 -21.67
N ASP A 119 6.62 -51.54 -22.54
CA ASP A 119 7.86 -50.82 -22.25
C ASP A 119 7.69 -49.99 -20.97
N THR A 120 8.50 -50.33 -19.95
CA THR A 120 8.41 -49.71 -18.63
C THR A 120 9.15 -48.37 -18.55
N GLY A 121 9.79 -47.94 -19.65
CA GLY A 121 10.54 -46.67 -19.70
C GLY A 121 11.90 -46.72 -18.99
N PHE A 122 12.37 -47.93 -18.64
CA PHE A 122 13.72 -48.19 -18.14
C PHE A 122 14.18 -49.58 -18.61
N LYS A 123 15.49 -49.80 -18.69
CA LYS A 123 16.03 -51.07 -19.20
C LYS A 123 15.72 -52.22 -18.23
N ILE A 124 15.17 -53.30 -18.77
CA ILE A 124 14.97 -54.55 -18.05
C ILE A 124 16.35 -55.07 -17.59
N GLY A 125 16.52 -55.26 -16.28
CA GLY A 125 17.78 -55.69 -15.66
C GLY A 125 18.66 -54.55 -15.14
N GLU A 126 18.24 -53.29 -15.22
CA GLU A 126 18.88 -52.15 -14.55
C GLU A 126 17.99 -51.63 -13.40
N ALA A 127 18.62 -51.25 -12.29
CA ALA A 127 17.93 -50.63 -11.17
C ALA A 127 17.46 -49.23 -11.56
N TYR A 128 16.21 -48.87 -11.28
CA TYR A 128 15.74 -47.51 -11.48
C TYR A 128 16.45 -46.55 -10.51
N THR A 129 17.27 -45.65 -11.03
CA THR A 129 18.06 -44.69 -10.24
C THR A 129 17.41 -43.31 -10.13
N GLY A 130 16.12 -43.20 -10.46
CA GLY A 130 15.37 -41.96 -10.24
C GLY A 130 15.58 -40.86 -11.28
N ALA A 131 15.95 -41.17 -12.54
CA ALA A 131 16.16 -40.14 -13.59
C ALA A 131 17.15 -39.04 -13.12
N GLN A 132 18.39 -39.44 -12.84
CA GLN A 132 19.42 -38.58 -12.24
C GLN A 132 19.80 -37.37 -13.10
N SER A 133 19.61 -37.44 -14.42
CA SER A 133 19.98 -36.37 -15.35
C SER A 133 19.06 -35.15 -15.22
N GLU A 134 17.81 -35.38 -14.83
CA GLU A 134 16.74 -34.39 -14.71
C GLU A 134 16.71 -33.75 -13.30
N ALA A 135 17.32 -34.41 -12.31
CA ALA A 135 17.36 -33.99 -10.91
C ALA A 135 17.88 -32.55 -10.72
N GLY A 136 18.97 -32.21 -11.42
CA GLY A 136 19.56 -30.87 -11.35
C GLY A 136 18.65 -29.77 -11.88
N GLY A 137 17.88 -30.05 -12.94
CA GLY A 137 16.92 -29.09 -13.49
C GLY A 137 15.72 -28.87 -12.56
N ILE A 138 15.21 -29.94 -11.95
CA ILE A 138 14.08 -29.86 -11.00
C ILE A 138 14.48 -29.09 -9.74
N LEU A 139 15.63 -29.43 -9.14
CA LEU A 139 16.12 -28.72 -7.95
C LEU A 139 16.46 -27.26 -8.25
N GLY A 140 17.07 -26.98 -9.41
CA GLY A 140 17.34 -25.60 -9.84
C GLY A 140 16.06 -24.77 -10.03
N MET A 141 14.99 -25.36 -10.58
CA MET A 141 13.70 -24.68 -10.69
C MET A 141 13.10 -24.35 -9.32
N LEU A 142 13.20 -25.29 -8.36
CA LEU A 142 12.71 -25.08 -6.99
C LEU A 142 13.53 -24.01 -6.24
N GLU A 143 14.83 -23.92 -6.49
CA GLU A 143 15.69 -22.85 -5.95
C GLU A 143 15.29 -21.47 -6.46
N VAL A 144 14.96 -21.36 -7.76
CA VAL A 144 14.45 -20.10 -8.33
C VAL A 144 13.11 -19.73 -7.69
N MET A 145 12.17 -20.66 -7.61
CA MET A 145 10.87 -20.42 -6.94
C MET A 145 11.05 -19.99 -5.48
N LYS A 146 11.96 -20.65 -4.74
CA LYS A 146 12.30 -20.29 -3.36
C LYS A 146 12.83 -18.85 -3.28
N SER A 147 13.73 -18.47 -4.19
CA SER A 147 14.25 -17.11 -4.27
C SER A 147 13.15 -16.09 -4.56
N ASP A 148 12.18 -16.44 -5.41
CA ASP A 148 11.05 -15.58 -5.71
C ASP A 148 10.17 -15.36 -4.49
N PHE A 149 9.83 -16.41 -3.73
CA PHE A 149 9.09 -16.26 -2.46
C PHE A 149 9.83 -15.40 -1.44
N ALA A 150 11.13 -15.62 -1.26
CA ALA A 150 11.94 -14.80 -0.35
C ALA A 150 12.00 -13.33 -0.77
N ARG A 151 12.05 -13.08 -2.09
CA ARG A 151 11.98 -11.73 -2.65
C ARG A 151 10.62 -11.10 -2.41
N THR A 152 9.51 -11.81 -2.69
CA THR A 152 8.16 -11.32 -2.44
C THR A 152 7.99 -10.89 -0.99
N ILE A 153 8.40 -11.72 -0.02
CA ILE A 153 8.35 -11.35 1.40
C ILE A 153 9.12 -10.05 1.67
N SER A 154 10.38 -9.97 1.23
CA SER A 154 11.21 -8.79 1.49
C SER A 154 10.69 -7.51 0.81
N GLU A 155 10.18 -7.62 -0.42
CA GLU A 155 9.63 -6.48 -1.16
C GLU A 155 8.31 -6.01 -0.55
N THR A 156 7.42 -6.93 -0.17
CA THR A 156 6.16 -6.59 0.51
C THR A 156 6.40 -5.98 1.89
N GLU A 157 7.33 -6.49 2.70
CA GLU A 157 7.68 -5.89 3.99
C GLU A 157 8.25 -4.47 3.84
N LYS A 158 9.07 -4.24 2.80
CA LYS A 158 9.58 -2.90 2.49
C LYS A 158 8.47 -1.96 2.03
N ALA A 159 7.57 -2.44 1.18
CA ALA A 159 6.41 -1.68 0.73
C ALA A 159 5.52 -1.29 1.90
N GLU A 160 5.23 -2.21 2.82
CA GLU A 160 4.44 -1.94 4.04
C GLU A 160 5.11 -0.88 4.92
N ALA A 161 6.43 -0.98 5.13
CA ALA A 161 7.17 0.01 5.93
C ALA A 161 7.14 1.41 5.29
N GLN A 162 7.22 1.49 3.96
CA GLN A 162 7.10 2.77 3.25
C GLN A 162 5.66 3.30 3.30
N ALA A 163 4.66 2.45 3.08
CA ALA A 163 3.26 2.83 3.10
C ALA A 163 2.81 3.34 4.48
N GLU A 164 3.32 2.75 5.56
CA GLU A 164 3.11 3.24 6.93
C GLU A 164 3.74 4.64 7.12
N GLN A 165 4.95 4.87 6.62
CA GLN A 165 5.59 6.21 6.68
C GLN A 165 4.79 7.26 5.90
N ASP A 166 4.44 6.96 4.65
CA ASP A 166 3.68 7.85 3.79
C ASP A 166 2.30 8.19 4.41
N HIS A 167 1.66 7.21 5.05
CA HIS A 167 0.39 7.41 5.75
C HIS A 167 0.56 8.30 6.98
N LEU A 168 1.62 8.11 7.77
CA LEU A 168 1.91 8.98 8.92
C LEU A 168 2.18 10.42 8.48
N GLU A 169 2.97 10.61 7.42
CA GLU A 169 3.23 11.94 6.85
C GLU A 169 1.95 12.62 6.33
N PHE A 170 1.04 11.85 5.73
CA PHE A 170 -0.25 12.38 5.28
C PHE A 170 -1.19 12.74 6.43
N MET A 171 -1.09 12.05 7.56
CA MET A 171 -2.00 12.20 8.71
C MET A 171 -1.58 13.28 9.72
N THR A 172 -0.34 13.77 9.64
CA THR A 172 0.22 14.85 10.49
C THR A 172 0.12 16.22 9.83
#